data_AF-A0ABC9C616-F1
#
_entry.id   AF-A0ABC9C616-F1
#
_cell.length_a   1.000
_cell.length_b   1.000
_cell.length_c   1.000
_cell.angle_alpha   90.00
_cell.angle_beta   90.00
_cell.angle_gamma   90.00
#
_symmetry.space_group_name_H-M   'P 1'
#
loop_
_entity.id
_entity.type
_entity.pdbx_description
1 polymer ?
#
loop_
_entity_poly.entity_id
_entity_poly.type
_entity_poly.pdbx_seq_one_letter_code
_entity_poly.pdbx_strand_id
1 'polypeptide(L)'
;MHFHLNGEVPDYRYRLIDYVGDGILIGLSIGSPYHFIKGLYTSPSPSGGCLAGGVHAIRTEAPCFAGRIAGRVAVFWALESGMSLARGREDHLNSIVAGTTVYGLVNLHRGSPAVTRSALLAAACFTGLSVADKGVDIWHSRLIRSGCEIRTENGLPALVPVRRGSWGCSSRSGHDVTPDLFAMEKKSEITPKDVAL
;
A
#
# COMPACT_ATOMS: atom_id res chain seq x y z
N MET A 1 -31.13 -12.61 6.74
CA MET A 1 -31.10 -11.97 5.41
C MET A 1 -31.53 -10.52 5.58
N HIS A 2 -30.60 -9.57 5.59
CA HIS A 2 -30.91 -8.14 5.59
C HIS A 2 -29.88 -7.46 4.69
N PHE A 3 -30.26 -7.28 3.42
CA PHE A 3 -29.56 -6.41 2.49
C PHE A 3 -29.94 -4.97 2.85
N HIS A 4 -29.10 -4.30 3.65
CA HIS A 4 -29.21 -2.86 3.85
C HIS A 4 -28.63 -2.16 2.63
N LEU A 5 -29.51 -1.92 1.65
CA LEU A 5 -29.32 -0.90 0.62
C LEU A 5 -29.44 0.49 1.27
N ASN A 6 -28.43 0.91 2.02
CA ASN A 6 -28.28 2.32 2.35
C ASN A 6 -27.63 2.99 1.13
N GLY A 7 -28.38 3.84 0.46
CA GLY A 7 -28.03 4.51 -0.80
C GLY A 7 -26.98 5.59 -0.69
N GLU A 8 -25.78 5.23 -0.22
CA GLU A 8 -24.58 6.03 -0.46
C GLU A 8 -23.93 5.45 -1.71
N VAL A 9 -24.06 6.15 -2.83
CA VAL A 9 -23.33 5.79 -4.06
C VAL A 9 -21.86 5.78 -3.68
N PRO A 10 -21.14 4.64 -3.72
CA PRO A 10 -19.73 4.64 -3.39
C PRO A 10 -19.08 5.57 -4.39
N ASP A 11 -18.39 6.59 -3.88
CA ASP A 11 -17.76 7.64 -4.67
C ASP A 11 -16.54 7.04 -5.39
N TYR A 12 -16.83 6.15 -6.35
CA TYR A 12 -15.90 5.26 -7.05
C TYR A 12 -14.81 6.06 -7.76
N ARG A 13 -15.12 7.32 -8.11
CA ARG A 13 -14.19 8.27 -8.70
C ARG A 13 -13.04 8.59 -7.76
N TYR A 14 -13.29 8.86 -6.47
CA TYR A 14 -12.23 9.19 -5.52
C TYR A 14 -11.39 7.96 -5.17
N ARG A 15 -12.05 6.81 -4.91
CA ARG A 15 -11.35 5.55 -4.65
C ARG A 15 -10.44 5.11 -5.79
N LEU A 16 -10.87 5.26 -7.05
CA LEU A 16 -10.04 4.91 -8.21
C LEU A 16 -8.83 5.85 -8.34
N ILE A 17 -9.00 7.14 -8.06
CA ILE A 17 -7.90 8.11 -8.09
C ILE A 17 -6.87 7.77 -7.02
N ASP A 18 -7.31 7.43 -5.80
CA ASP A 18 -6.42 7.00 -4.72
C ASP A 18 -5.63 5.74 -5.11
N TYR A 19 -6.33 4.76 -5.71
CA TYR A 19 -5.72 3.53 -6.23
C TYR A 19 -4.70 3.77 -7.36
N VAL A 20 -4.97 4.73 -8.24
CA VAL A 20 -4.00 5.11 -9.28
C VAL A 20 -2.81 5.85 -8.65
N GLY A 21 -3.06 6.73 -7.68
CA GLY A 21 -2.05 7.48 -6.94
C GLY A 21 -1.04 6.58 -6.23
N ASP A 22 -1.52 5.61 -5.46
CA ASP A 22 -0.66 4.63 -4.78
C ASP A 22 0.13 3.79 -5.79
N GLY A 23 -0.51 3.39 -6.89
CA GLY A 23 0.14 2.66 -7.97
C GLY A 23 1.29 3.45 -8.62
N ILE A 24 1.14 4.77 -8.79
CA ILE A 24 2.20 5.66 -9.29
C ILE A 24 3.33 5.75 -8.26
N LEU A 25 3.02 5.89 -6.97
CA LEU A 25 4.01 5.98 -5.90
C LEU A 25 4.85 4.70 -5.78
N ILE A 26 4.21 3.54 -5.83
CA ILE A 26 4.88 2.23 -5.85
C ILE A 26 5.74 2.11 -7.12
N GLY A 27 5.20 2.51 -8.28
CA GLY A 27 5.91 2.47 -9.55
C GLY A 27 7.16 3.36 -9.57
N LEU A 28 7.08 4.57 -9.02
CA LEU A 28 8.22 5.50 -8.96
C LEU A 28 9.28 5.07 -7.94
N SER A 29 8.87 4.57 -6.78
CA SER A 29 9.80 4.11 -5.74
C SER A 29 10.64 2.93 -6.21
N ILE A 30 10.04 1.98 -6.93
CA ILE A 30 10.75 0.82 -7.50
C ILE A 30 11.47 1.19 -8.80
N GLY A 31 10.82 1.98 -9.68
CA GLY A 31 11.33 2.31 -11.00
C GLY A 31 12.52 3.28 -10.99
N SER A 32 12.54 4.25 -10.07
CA SER A 32 13.61 5.25 -9.98
C SER A 32 15.00 4.65 -9.80
N PRO A 33 15.28 3.82 -8.76
CA PRO A 33 16.61 3.23 -8.60
C PRO A 33 16.95 2.24 -9.72
N TYR A 34 15.98 1.48 -10.23
CA TYR A 34 16.21 0.53 -11.32
C TYR A 34 16.64 1.23 -12.62
N HIS A 35 15.91 2.26 -13.05
CA HIS A 35 16.22 3.01 -14.26
C HIS A 35 17.46 3.90 -14.08
N PHE A 36 17.75 4.36 -12.86
CA PHE A 36 19.00 5.05 -12.55
C PHE A 36 20.21 4.13 -12.79
N ILE A 37 20.22 2.98 -12.13
CA ILE A 37 21.32 2.01 -12.20
C ILE A 37 21.49 1.51 -13.64
N LYS A 38 20.38 1.20 -14.32
CA LYS A 38 20.41 0.79 -15.72
C LYS A 38 20.95 1.90 -16.64
N GLY A 39 20.56 3.15 -16.41
CA GLY A 39 21.06 4.30 -17.16
C GLY A 39 22.56 4.57 -16.96
N LEU A 40 23.07 4.30 -15.75
CA LEU A 40 24.50 4.36 -15.44
C LEU A 40 25.30 3.26 -16.17
N TYR A 41 24.79 2.02 -16.20
CA TYR A 41 25.49 0.91 -16.86
C TYR A 41 25.40 0.91 -18.38
N THR A 42 24.30 1.42 -18.94
CA THR A 42 24.07 1.41 -20.40
C THR A 42 24.81 2.56 -21.12
N SER A 43 25.29 3.56 -20.39
CA SER A 43 26.06 4.69 -20.94
C SER A 43 27.56 4.55 -20.63
N PRO A 44 28.37 3.88 -21.47
CA PRO A 44 29.82 3.96 -21.39
C PRO A 44 30.25 5.34 -21.91
N SER A 45 30.28 6.36 -21.05
CA SER A 45 30.86 7.67 -21.38
C SER A 45 32.31 7.73 -20.88
N PRO A 46 33.32 7.93 -21.75
CA PRO A 46 34.74 8.03 -21.37
C PRO A 46 35.10 9.30 -20.58
N SER A 47 34.15 10.23 -20.38
CA SER A 47 34.40 11.54 -19.78
C SER A 47 33.18 12.00 -18.98
N GLY A 48 33.15 11.71 -17.68
CA GLY A 48 32.34 12.39 -16.64
C GLY A 48 30.80 12.40 -16.74
N GLY A 49 30.18 11.97 -17.84
CA GLY A 49 28.75 12.17 -18.12
C GLY A 49 27.79 11.08 -17.62
N CYS A 50 28.29 10.06 -16.92
CA CYS A 50 27.50 8.89 -16.53
C CYS A 50 26.28 9.27 -15.64
N LEU A 51 26.47 10.19 -14.70
CA LEU A 51 25.40 10.70 -13.84
C LEU A 51 24.30 11.44 -14.62
N ALA A 52 24.68 12.24 -15.62
CA ALA A 52 23.72 12.94 -16.46
C ALA A 52 22.89 11.97 -17.32
N GLY A 53 23.53 10.89 -17.81
CA GLY A 53 22.85 9.80 -18.51
C GLY A 53 21.87 9.03 -17.62
N GLY A 54 22.27 8.73 -16.37
CA GLY A 54 21.39 8.10 -15.37
C GLY A 54 20.17 8.95 -15.03
N VAL A 55 20.34 10.26 -14.82
CA VAL A 55 19.24 11.20 -14.52
C VAL A 55 18.30 11.37 -15.73
N HIS A 56 18.84 11.40 -16.94
CA HIS A 56 18.05 11.46 -18.17
C HIS A 56 17.21 10.19 -18.36
N ALA A 57 17.77 9.02 -18.05
CA ALA A 57 17.07 7.74 -18.10
C ALA A 57 15.91 7.66 -17.08
N ILE A 58 16.10 8.15 -15.84
CA ILE A 58 15.01 8.20 -14.85
C ILE A 58 13.86 9.06 -15.38
N ARG A 59 14.14 10.28 -15.87
CA ARG A 59 13.10 11.23 -16.27
C ARG A 59 12.25 10.76 -17.44
N THR A 60 12.81 9.94 -18.31
CA THR A 60 12.13 9.45 -19.52
C THR A 60 11.41 8.12 -19.28
N GLU A 61 12.05 7.18 -18.57
CA GLU A 61 11.52 5.82 -18.41
C GLU A 61 10.67 5.64 -17.15
N ALA A 62 11.03 6.30 -16.03
CA ALA A 62 10.35 6.07 -14.74
C ALA A 62 8.87 6.50 -14.74
N PRO A 63 8.45 7.65 -15.33
CA PRO A 63 7.04 8.02 -15.38
C PRO A 63 6.22 7.08 -16.27
N CYS A 64 6.78 6.62 -17.39
CA CYS A 64 6.12 5.66 -18.28
C CYS A 64 5.94 4.31 -17.59
N PHE A 65 6.98 3.84 -16.87
CA PHE A 65 6.90 2.64 -16.07
C PHE A 65 5.84 2.76 -14.96
N ALA A 66 5.86 3.87 -14.22
CA ALA A 66 4.89 4.13 -13.14
C ALA A 66 3.45 4.13 -13.66
N GLY A 67 3.17 4.75 -14.82
CA GLY A 67 1.83 4.73 -15.41
C GLY A 67 1.34 3.32 -15.76
N ARG A 68 2.23 2.46 -16.29
CA ARG A 68 1.90 1.06 -16.61
C ARG A 68 1.65 0.21 -15.37
N ILE A 69 2.40 0.45 -14.29
CA ILE A 69 2.19 -0.21 -13.00
C ILE A 69 0.90 0.27 -12.36
N ALA A 70 0.65 1.57 -12.35
CA ALA A 70 -0.57 2.16 -11.81
C ALA A 70 -1.83 1.58 -12.43
N GLY A 71 -1.87 1.43 -13.77
CA GLY A 71 -3.00 0.77 -14.44
C GLY A 71 -3.21 -0.68 -14.02
N ARG A 72 -2.14 -1.46 -13.81
CA ARG A 72 -2.25 -2.85 -13.34
C ARG A 72 -2.76 -2.93 -11.91
N VAL A 73 -2.24 -2.05 -11.04
CA VAL A 73 -2.59 -2.00 -9.62
C VAL A 73 -4.04 -1.52 -9.42
N ALA A 74 -4.48 -0.52 -10.19
CA ALA A 74 -5.86 -0.05 -10.15
C ALA A 74 -6.86 -1.15 -10.55
N VAL A 75 -6.57 -1.93 -11.60
CA VAL A 75 -7.41 -3.08 -11.99
C VAL A 75 -7.38 -4.18 -10.93
N PHE A 76 -6.24 -4.41 -10.30
CA PHE A 76 -6.10 -5.40 -9.22
C PHE A 76 -7.01 -5.08 -8.03
N TRP A 77 -6.96 -3.85 -7.50
CA TRP A 77 -7.80 -3.44 -6.37
C TRP A 77 -9.30 -3.36 -6.73
N ALA A 78 -9.63 -3.02 -7.99
CA ALA A 78 -11.00 -3.09 -8.48
C ALA A 78 -11.53 -4.54 -8.54
N LEU A 79 -10.71 -5.51 -8.95
CA LEU A 79 -11.09 -6.92 -9.00
C LEU A 79 -11.22 -7.52 -7.59
N GLU A 80 -10.30 -7.19 -6.68
CA GLU A 80 -10.34 -7.65 -5.30
C GLU A 80 -11.60 -7.16 -4.57
N SER A 81 -11.92 -5.87 -4.72
CA SER A 81 -13.16 -5.29 -4.16
C SER A 81 -14.42 -5.85 -4.81
N GLY A 82 -14.43 -6.07 -6.13
CA GLY A 82 -15.55 -6.69 -6.84
C GLY A 82 -15.82 -8.13 -6.41
N MET A 83 -14.77 -8.95 -6.23
CA MET A 83 -14.91 -10.32 -5.74
C MET A 83 -15.31 -10.38 -4.26
N SER A 84 -14.76 -9.49 -3.43
CA SER A 84 -15.17 -9.35 -2.03
C SER A 84 -16.66 -9.01 -1.92
N LEU A 85 -17.16 -8.09 -2.77
CA LEU A 85 -18.57 -7.72 -2.83
C LEU A 85 -19.46 -8.89 -3.29
N ALA A 86 -19.02 -9.66 -4.29
CA ALA A 86 -19.78 -10.80 -4.81
C ALA A 86 -19.89 -11.96 -3.81
N ARG A 87 -18.87 -12.19 -2.98
CA ARG A 87 -18.82 -13.30 -2.01
C ARG A 87 -19.14 -12.91 -0.57
N GLY A 88 -19.13 -11.62 -0.25
CA GLY A 88 -19.24 -11.11 1.11
C GLY A 88 -18.09 -11.57 2.03
N ARG A 89 -16.94 -11.96 1.47
CA ARG A 89 -15.75 -12.41 2.23
C ARG A 89 -14.46 -11.86 1.63
N GLU A 90 -13.62 -11.34 2.52
CA GLU A 90 -12.24 -10.94 2.23
C GLU A 90 -11.31 -12.12 2.48
N ASP A 91 -11.16 -12.99 1.46
CA ASP A 91 -10.27 -14.14 1.53
C ASP A 91 -8.98 -13.86 0.74
N HIS A 92 -7.85 -14.42 1.18
CA HIS A 92 -6.54 -14.25 0.53
C HIS A 92 -6.54 -14.78 -0.92
N LEU A 93 -7.49 -15.66 -1.23
CA LEU A 93 -7.73 -16.17 -2.58
C LEU A 93 -8.21 -15.08 -3.54
N ASN A 94 -8.89 -14.03 -3.05
CA ASN A 94 -9.32 -12.92 -3.90
C ASN A 94 -8.09 -12.17 -4.44
N SER A 95 -7.08 -11.90 -3.61
CA SER A 95 -5.83 -11.26 -4.05
C SER A 95 -5.03 -12.16 -5.00
N ILE A 96 -5.02 -13.48 -4.81
CA ILE A 96 -4.35 -14.41 -5.73
C ILE A 96 -5.06 -14.45 -7.10
N VAL A 97 -6.39 -14.57 -7.11
CA VAL A 97 -7.18 -14.62 -8.35
C VAL A 97 -7.16 -13.27 -9.08
N ALA A 98 -7.29 -12.16 -8.36
CA ALA A 98 -7.19 -10.82 -8.94
C ALA A 98 -5.81 -10.60 -9.57
N GLY A 99 -4.75 -10.95 -8.84
CA GLY A 99 -3.38 -10.85 -9.30
C GLY A 99 -3.15 -11.65 -10.57
N THR A 100 -3.45 -12.95 -10.54
CA THR A 100 -3.29 -13.84 -11.70
C THR A 100 -4.08 -13.35 -12.93
N THR A 101 -5.30 -12.85 -12.73
CA THR A 101 -6.14 -12.31 -13.80
C THR A 101 -5.52 -11.07 -14.44
N VAL A 102 -5.06 -10.10 -13.65
CA VAL A 102 -4.42 -8.87 -14.18
C VAL A 102 -3.15 -9.20 -14.96
N TYR A 103 -2.27 -10.04 -14.39
CA TYR A 103 -1.01 -10.39 -15.05
C TYR A 103 -1.22 -11.24 -16.31
N GLY A 104 -2.22 -12.13 -16.30
CA GLY A 104 -2.64 -12.87 -17.48
C GLY A 104 -3.19 -11.96 -18.58
N LEU A 105 -4.08 -11.02 -18.22
CA LEU A 105 -4.71 -10.07 -19.14
C LEU A 105 -3.66 -9.21 -19.86
N VAL A 106 -2.69 -8.70 -19.12
CA VAL A 106 -1.60 -7.89 -19.67
C VAL A 106 -0.74 -8.66 -20.67
N ASN A 107 -0.64 -9.99 -20.56
CA ASN A 107 0.19 -10.80 -21.46
C ASN A 107 -0.60 -11.48 -22.59
N LEU A 108 -1.91 -11.23 -22.72
CA LEU A 108 -2.73 -11.79 -23.80
C LEU A 108 -2.16 -11.48 -25.18
N HIS A 109 -1.67 -10.26 -25.39
CA HIS A 109 -1.07 -9.85 -26.67
C HIS A 109 0.29 -10.50 -26.97
N ARG A 110 0.92 -11.17 -25.99
CA ARG A 110 2.20 -11.87 -26.16
C ARG A 110 2.04 -13.37 -26.43
N GLY A 111 0.79 -13.84 -26.61
CA GLY A 111 0.45 -15.22 -26.92
C GLY A 111 0.23 -16.10 -25.68
N SER A 112 -0.46 -17.23 -25.89
CA SER A 112 -0.86 -18.17 -24.82
C SER A 112 0.26 -18.60 -23.87
N PRO A 113 1.49 -18.96 -24.30
CA PRO A 113 2.51 -19.42 -23.36
C PRO A 113 3.02 -18.29 -22.44
N ALA A 114 2.99 -17.03 -22.90
CA ALA A 114 3.37 -15.89 -22.07
C ALA A 114 2.33 -15.60 -20.98
N VAL A 115 1.04 -15.75 -21.30
CA VAL A 115 -0.08 -15.64 -20.35
C VAL A 115 0.09 -16.63 -19.21
N THR A 116 0.23 -17.93 -19.51
CA THR A 116 0.34 -18.97 -18.50
C THR A 116 1.55 -18.76 -17.58
N ARG A 117 2.72 -18.43 -18.14
CA ARG A 117 3.93 -18.15 -17.33
C ARG A 117 3.75 -16.94 -16.43
N SER A 118 3.19 -15.85 -16.95
CA SER A 118 2.95 -14.65 -16.16
C SER A 118 1.92 -14.85 -15.05
N ALA A 119 0.88 -15.64 -15.31
CA ALA A 119 -0.13 -16.00 -14.32
C ALA A 119 0.47 -16.89 -13.23
N LEU A 120 1.29 -17.89 -13.58
CA LEU A 120 1.97 -18.75 -12.61
C LEU A 120 2.94 -17.96 -11.72
N LEU A 121 3.73 -17.06 -12.30
CA LEU A 121 4.64 -16.19 -11.54
C LEU A 121 3.86 -15.28 -10.59
N ALA A 122 2.75 -14.70 -11.04
CA ALA A 122 1.89 -13.89 -10.20
C ALA A 122 1.30 -14.72 -9.04
N ALA A 123 0.76 -15.91 -9.33
CA ALA A 123 0.21 -16.81 -8.31
C ALA A 123 1.25 -17.14 -7.23
N ALA A 124 2.46 -17.51 -7.65
CA ALA A 124 3.56 -17.81 -6.74
C ALA A 124 3.96 -16.61 -5.89
N CYS A 125 4.02 -15.41 -6.49
CA CYS A 125 4.37 -14.18 -5.80
C CYS A 125 3.34 -13.80 -4.71
N PHE A 126 2.05 -13.77 -5.04
CA PHE A 126 1.00 -13.42 -4.05
C PHE A 126 0.85 -14.48 -2.95
N THR A 127 1.06 -15.75 -3.29
CA THR A 127 1.09 -16.83 -2.28
C THR A 127 2.27 -16.65 -1.34
N GLY A 128 3.46 -16.34 -1.88
CA GLY A 128 4.66 -16.06 -1.10
C GLY A 128 4.48 -14.85 -0.17
N LEU A 129 3.88 -13.76 -0.67
CA LEU A 129 3.58 -12.58 0.14
C LEU A 129 2.66 -12.92 1.31
N SER A 130 1.59 -13.67 1.06
CA SER A 130 0.66 -14.11 2.12
C SER A 130 1.34 -14.92 3.22
N VAL A 131 2.34 -15.74 2.86
CA VAL A 131 3.13 -16.52 3.83
C VAL A 131 4.10 -15.62 4.60
N ALA A 132 4.73 -14.67 3.90
CA ALA A 132 5.64 -13.70 4.51
C ALA A 132 4.93 -12.84 5.55
N ASP A 133 3.74 -12.31 5.25
CA ASP A 133 2.96 -11.49 6.17
C ASP A 133 2.63 -12.24 7.46
N LYS A 134 2.22 -13.51 7.35
CA LYS A 134 2.00 -14.37 8.52
C LYS A 134 3.29 -14.62 9.29
N GLY A 135 4.41 -14.81 8.60
CA GLY A 135 5.72 -14.97 9.22
C GLY A 135 6.14 -13.73 10.02
N VAL A 136 5.94 -12.53 9.44
CA VAL A 136 6.24 -11.25 10.08
C VAL A 136 5.36 -11.03 11.30
N ASP A 137 4.05 -11.32 11.22
CA ASP A 137 3.15 -11.17 12.37
C ASP A 137 3.55 -12.10 13.54
N ILE A 138 3.92 -13.35 13.24
CA ILE A 138 4.42 -14.29 14.24
C ILE A 138 5.72 -13.77 14.86
N TRP A 139 6.66 -13.32 14.04
CA TRP A 139 7.96 -12.80 14.51
C TRP A 139 7.79 -11.53 15.35
N HIS A 140 6.97 -10.59 14.90
CA HIS A 140 6.66 -9.35 15.61
C HIS A 140 5.94 -9.63 16.94
N SER A 141 5.00 -10.59 16.95
CA SER A 141 4.33 -11.03 18.17
C SER A 141 5.29 -11.66 19.17
N ARG A 142 6.30 -12.40 18.70
CA ARG A 142 7.38 -12.94 19.55
C ARG A 142 8.24 -11.82 20.11
N LEU A 143 8.64 -10.85 19.28
CA LEU A 143 9.45 -9.71 19.73
C LEU A 143 8.77 -8.89 20.82
N ILE A 144 7.48 -8.57 20.66
CA ILE A 144 6.72 -7.83 21.68
C ILE A 144 6.65 -8.63 22.99
N ARG A 145 6.42 -9.94 22.91
CA ARG A 145 6.38 -10.79 24.11
C ARG A 145 7.72 -10.82 24.84
N SER A 146 8.83 -11.02 24.12
CA SER A 146 10.16 -11.00 24.72
C SER A 146 10.49 -9.63 25.35
N GLY A 147 10.08 -8.52 24.72
CA GLY A 147 10.28 -7.18 25.27
C GLY A 147 9.46 -6.91 26.55
N CYS A 148 8.22 -7.40 26.61
CA CYS A 148 7.41 -7.32 27.83
C CYS A 148 7.97 -8.17 28.97
N GLU A 149 8.49 -9.36 28.67
CA GLU A 149 9.09 -10.27 29.66
C GLU A 149 10.32 -9.63 30.32
N ILE A 150 11.24 -9.07 29.52
CA ILE A 150 12.42 -8.33 30.01
C ILE A 150 12.01 -7.09 30.81
N ARG A 151 10.95 -6.38 30.42
CA ARG A 151 10.48 -5.20 31.17
C ARG A 151 9.88 -5.57 32.53
N THR A 152 9.19 -6.71 32.59
CA THR A 152 8.58 -7.23 33.83
C THR A 152 9.65 -7.69 34.80
N GLU A 153 10.72 -8.33 34.31
CA GLU A 153 11.88 -8.74 35.12
C GLU A 153 12.63 -7.54 35.73
N ASN A 154 12.71 -6.41 35.02
CA ASN A 154 13.35 -5.18 35.48
C ASN A 154 12.47 -4.31 36.40
N GLY A 155 11.32 -4.81 36.87
CA GLY A 155 10.43 -4.11 37.80
C GLY A 155 9.76 -2.85 37.23
N LEU A 156 9.83 -2.64 35.92
CA LEU A 156 9.16 -1.53 35.24
C LEU A 156 7.68 -1.89 35.02
N PRO A 157 6.75 -0.93 35.15
CA PRO A 157 5.33 -1.19 34.97
C PRO A 157 5.06 -1.73 33.56
N ALA A 158 4.18 -2.71 33.47
CA ALA A 158 3.76 -3.30 32.21
C ALA A 158 3.35 -2.19 31.23
N LEU A 159 3.82 -2.28 29.99
CA LEU A 159 3.30 -1.44 28.92
C LEU A 159 1.79 -1.68 28.89
N VAL A 160 1.02 -0.66 29.29
CA VAL A 160 -0.43 -0.64 29.12
C VAL A 160 -0.68 -1.08 27.68
N PRO A 161 -1.55 -2.07 27.42
CA PRO A 161 -1.83 -2.44 26.04
C PRO A 161 -2.37 -1.19 25.36
N VAL A 162 -1.51 -0.55 24.55
CA VAL A 162 -1.98 0.39 23.55
C VAL A 162 -2.97 -0.44 22.75
N ARG A 163 -4.25 -0.07 22.83
CA ARG A 163 -5.31 -0.65 22.02
C ARG A 163 -4.75 -0.67 20.60
N ARG A 164 -4.33 -1.85 20.16
CA ARG A 164 -3.69 -2.04 18.86
C ARG A 164 -4.79 -1.71 17.86
N GLY A 165 -4.76 -0.49 17.33
CA GLY A 165 -5.41 -0.21 16.06
C GLY A 165 -4.92 -1.31 15.13
N SER A 166 -5.85 -2.13 14.68
CA SER A 166 -5.59 -3.26 13.81
C SER A 166 -4.82 -2.76 12.58
N TRP A 167 -3.50 -2.91 12.58
CA TRP A 167 -2.69 -2.95 11.37
C TRP A 167 -2.78 -4.37 10.80
N GLY A 168 -4.01 -4.84 10.62
CA GLY A 168 -4.32 -5.82 9.61
C GLY A 168 -4.71 -5.03 8.38
N CYS A 169 -4.24 -5.46 7.20
CA CYS A 169 -4.88 -5.15 5.93
C CYS A 169 -6.37 -5.54 6.03
N SER A 170 -7.17 -4.61 6.55
CA SER A 170 -8.60 -4.49 6.34
C SER A 170 -8.72 -3.13 5.70
N SER A 171 -9.11 -3.11 4.43
CA SER A 171 -9.59 -1.91 3.76
C SER A 171 -10.85 -1.43 4.50
N ARG A 172 -10.67 -0.81 5.66
CA ARG A 172 -11.70 -0.05 6.35
C ARG A 172 -11.70 1.36 5.76
N SER A 173 -12.27 1.45 4.55
CA SER A 173 -12.85 2.70 4.07
C SER A 173 -14.19 2.86 4.79
N GLY A 174 -14.09 3.42 6.01
CA GLY A 174 -15.19 4.08 6.69
C GLY A 174 -14.68 5.47 6.99
N HIS A 175 -15.32 6.47 6.40
CA HIS A 175 -15.14 7.88 6.75
C HIS A 175 -15.32 8.06 8.26
N ASP A 176 -14.23 8.31 8.97
CA ASP A 176 -14.22 9.25 10.10
C ASP A 176 -13.21 10.34 9.70
N VAL A 177 -13.67 11.24 8.83
CA VAL A 177 -13.11 12.59 8.80
C VAL A 177 -13.54 13.18 10.13
N THR A 178 -12.66 13.16 11.11
CA THR A 178 -12.80 14.02 12.28
C THR A 178 -12.64 15.47 11.81
N PRO A 179 -13.65 16.33 11.93
CA PRO A 179 -13.45 17.77 11.89
C PRO A 179 -12.88 18.25 13.25
N ASP A 180 -11.83 17.60 13.76
CA ASP A 180 -11.28 17.94 15.09
C ASP A 180 -9.96 18.72 15.00
N LEU A 181 -9.44 18.94 13.78
CA LEU A 181 -8.27 19.80 13.56
C LEU A 181 -8.60 21.32 13.54
N PHE A 182 -9.88 21.69 13.70
CA PHE A 182 -10.33 23.08 13.85
C PHE A 182 -10.78 23.44 15.28
N ALA A 183 -10.71 22.49 16.23
CA ALA A 183 -11.16 22.69 17.61
C ALA A 183 -10.02 23.01 18.61
N MET A 184 -8.75 23.04 18.18
CA MET A 184 -7.60 23.38 19.03
C MET A 184 -6.96 24.75 18.74
N GLU A 185 -7.59 25.59 17.91
CA GLU A 185 -7.17 27.00 17.69
C GLU A 185 -8.21 28.00 18.21
N LYS A 186 -8.82 27.70 19.37
CA LYS A 186 -9.67 28.67 20.08
C LYS A 186 -9.52 28.54 21.59
N LYS A 187 -8.27 28.62 22.08
CA LYS A 187 -8.00 28.84 23.50
C LYS A 187 -6.73 29.67 23.72
N SER A 188 -6.64 30.78 23.00
CA SER A 188 -5.80 31.92 23.39
C SER A 188 -6.71 33.11 23.69
N GLU A 189 -7.52 32.98 24.74
CA GLU A 189 -8.15 34.15 25.37
C GLU A 189 -7.59 34.25 26.78
N ILE A 190 -6.58 35.11 26.89
CA ILE A 190 -5.99 35.57 28.13
C ILE A 190 -7.03 36.46 28.80
N THR A 191 -7.67 35.98 29.87
CA THR A 191 -8.44 36.85 30.77
C THR A 191 -7.58 37.23 31.97
N PRO A 192 -7.18 38.51 32.12
CA PRO A 192 -6.42 38.99 33.26
C PRO A 192 -7.38 39.39 34.38
N LYS A 193 -7.56 38.55 35.39
CA LYS A 193 -8.23 38.95 36.65
C LYS A 193 -7.63 38.25 37.87
N ASP A 194 -6.34 38.47 38.05
CA ASP A 194 -5.67 38.51 39.37
C ASP A 194 -5.05 39.89 39.55
N VAL A 195 -5.88 40.95 39.51
CA VAL A 195 -5.53 42.28 40.01
C VAL A 195 -6.79 42.94 40.57
N ALA A 196 -6.76 43.16 41.88
CA ALA A 196 -7.49 44.16 42.66
C ALA A 196 -8.99 43.93 42.98
N LEU A 197 -9.21 43.83 44.30
CA LEU A 197 -10.37 44.20 45.13
C LEU A 197 -11.60 43.29 45.12
#